data_AF-A0A9E0UDG4-F1
#
_entry.id   AF-A0A9E0UDG4-F1
#
_cell.length_a   1.000
_cell.length_b   1.000
_cell.length_c   1.000
_cell.angle_alpha   90.00
_cell.angle_beta   90.00
_cell.angle_gamma   90.00
#
_symmetry.space_group_name_H-M   'P 1'
#
loop_
_entity.id
_entity.type
_entity.pdbx_description
1 polymer ?
#
loop_
_entity_poly.entity_id
_entity_poly.type
_entity_poly.pdbx_seq_one_letter_code
_entity_poly.pdbx_strand_id
1 'polypeptide(L)'
;MSRSNFLKIGILSVACSLGSHALRAASPEPLSTPAKDLRSDTWTATDALGRALPGFDECGPRKGNRVVGMFYFVTHNNNGAKQGPFDVTKILAADPEHPKWGGGTHYWGEPEAGYYIMKDEWIIRRHARQLCDAGVDLIVLDNTNDHIYEDVFCFIADVFRRMRAEGEPTPQIACLASQKSVELLWDKIYSRGLYADLWFRWKGKPLLLFGQHVTGNRQQVNDVRFPKAITDFFTIRQSWAWTTLRWYDDGHDEWPWVDHYPQSVGWSESPDRAEYVPVAVAEHPLSNIGRSFHDGVQPETDRYDVTPDTDKGLYFAEQWSRALEVDPEFVFVTGWNEWTAGQMTRRHEDYDEEMRQWDFFPGANCGKGGDGRSKWANPISSTSTIRSTAATSSR
;
A
#
# COMPACT_ATOMS: atom_id res chain seq x y z
N MET A 1 -81.17 38.18 -19.27
CA MET A 1 -81.01 36.77 -19.70
C MET A 1 -79.99 36.75 -20.83
N SER A 2 -78.84 36.11 -20.61
CA SER A 2 -78.07 35.32 -21.58
C SER A 2 -76.62 35.26 -21.10
N ARG A 3 -76.23 34.07 -20.63
CA ARG A 3 -74.85 33.70 -20.33
C ARG A 3 -74.20 33.28 -21.66
N SER A 4 -72.97 33.71 -21.92
CA SER A 4 -72.09 33.04 -22.87
C SER A 4 -70.71 32.87 -22.23
N ASN A 5 -70.34 31.60 -22.09
CA ASN A 5 -69.06 31.12 -21.56
C ASN A 5 -67.98 31.27 -22.63
N PHE A 6 -66.86 31.91 -22.30
CA PHE A 6 -65.60 31.70 -23.01
C PHE A 6 -64.56 31.10 -22.06
N LEU A 7 -64.27 29.83 -22.32
CA LEU A 7 -63.25 29.01 -21.69
C LEU A 7 -61.87 29.45 -22.23
N LYS A 8 -61.02 30.06 -21.40
CA LYS A 8 -59.60 30.28 -21.72
C LYS A 8 -58.80 29.07 -21.22
N ILE A 9 -58.31 28.26 -22.16
CA ILE A 9 -57.30 27.24 -21.94
C ILE A 9 -55.95 27.95 -21.81
N GLY A 10 -55.41 28.02 -20.60
CA GLY A 10 -54.04 28.43 -20.34
C GLY A 10 -53.13 27.20 -20.34
N ILE A 11 -52.26 27.09 -21.34
CA ILE A 11 -51.17 26.12 -21.38
C ILE A 11 -50.13 26.57 -20.36
N LEU A 12 -50.01 25.84 -19.24
CA LEU A 12 -48.95 26.02 -18.26
C LEU A 12 -47.74 25.19 -18.71
N SER A 13 -46.78 25.83 -19.38
CA SER A 13 -45.47 25.24 -19.65
C SER A 13 -44.69 25.15 -18.34
N VAL A 14 -44.69 23.97 -17.71
CA VAL A 14 -43.78 23.66 -16.61
C VAL A 14 -42.40 23.43 -17.21
N ALA A 15 -41.54 24.44 -17.13
CA ALA A 15 -40.12 24.28 -17.36
C ALA A 15 -39.53 23.48 -16.18
N CYS A 16 -39.38 22.17 -16.35
CA CYS A 16 -38.54 21.33 -15.50
C CYS A 16 -37.09 21.78 -15.64
N SER A 17 -36.66 22.70 -14.79
CA SER A 17 -35.25 22.90 -14.51
C SER A 17 -34.79 21.73 -13.65
N LEU A 18 -34.31 20.68 -14.31
CA LEU A 18 -33.52 19.63 -13.69
C LEU A 18 -32.19 20.25 -13.25
N GLY A 19 -32.22 20.92 -12.10
CA GLY A 19 -31.02 21.30 -11.38
C GLY A 19 -30.23 20.02 -11.09
N SER A 20 -28.95 20.02 -11.47
CA SER A 20 -28.00 18.97 -11.14
C SER A 20 -27.83 18.93 -9.62
N HIS A 21 -28.70 18.20 -8.92
CA HIS A 21 -28.43 17.77 -7.56
C HIS A 21 -27.30 16.75 -7.62
N ALA A 22 -26.06 17.25 -7.62
CA ALA A 22 -24.96 16.47 -7.12
C ALA A 22 -25.34 16.06 -5.69
N LEU A 23 -25.70 14.79 -5.49
CA LEU A 23 -25.75 14.19 -4.17
C LEU A 23 -24.33 14.31 -3.62
N ARG A 24 -24.04 15.42 -2.92
CA ARG A 24 -23.02 15.38 -1.88
C ARG A 24 -23.56 14.42 -0.84
N ALA A 25 -23.09 13.18 -0.88
CA ALA A 25 -23.26 12.28 0.24
C ALA A 25 -22.77 13.04 1.48
N ALA A 26 -23.71 13.46 2.33
CA ALA A 26 -23.36 13.98 3.63
C ALA A 26 -22.63 12.84 4.35
N SER A 27 -21.43 13.14 4.87
CA SER A 27 -20.74 12.19 5.74
C SER A 27 -21.70 11.76 6.85
N PRO A 28 -21.81 10.46 7.15
CA PRO A 28 -22.51 10.03 8.35
C PRO A 28 -21.96 10.81 9.55
N GLU A 29 -22.84 11.25 10.45
CA GLU A 29 -22.46 11.83 11.74
C GLU A 29 -21.34 10.96 12.37
N PRO A 30 -20.24 11.56 12.84
CA PRO A 30 -19.17 10.79 13.47
C PRO A 30 -19.75 9.97 14.62
N LEU A 31 -19.36 8.69 14.69
CA LEU A 31 -19.76 7.81 15.79
C LEU A 31 -19.52 8.53 17.12
N SER A 32 -20.59 8.71 17.89
CA SER A 32 -20.67 9.63 19.04
C SER A 32 -19.87 9.18 20.27
N THR A 33 -19.22 8.02 20.21
CA THR A 33 -18.40 7.49 21.29
C THR A 33 -16.93 7.58 20.88
N PRO A 34 -16.12 8.41 21.54
CA PRO A 34 -14.68 8.42 21.34
C PRO A 34 -14.12 7.01 21.53
N ALA A 35 -13.22 6.58 20.63
CA ALA A 35 -12.53 5.31 20.79
C ALA A 35 -11.82 5.26 22.15
N LYS A 36 -11.80 4.07 22.76
CA LYS A 36 -11.10 3.86 24.02
C LYS A 36 -9.60 4.02 23.79
N ASP A 37 -9.01 4.98 24.50
CA ASP A 37 -7.57 5.18 24.49
C ASP A 37 -6.85 4.05 25.24
N LEU A 38 -6.00 3.31 24.52
CA LEU A 38 -5.18 2.24 25.07
C LEU A 38 -3.81 2.73 25.58
N ARG A 39 -3.49 4.00 25.34
CA ARG A 39 -2.19 4.62 25.65
C ARG A 39 -1.02 3.84 25.07
N SER A 40 -1.15 3.36 23.84
CA SER A 40 -0.09 2.61 23.14
C SER A 40 1.18 3.44 22.96
N ASP A 41 1.05 4.76 22.92
CA ASP A 41 2.14 5.75 22.93
C ASP A 41 2.97 5.75 24.24
N THR A 42 2.50 5.06 25.29
CA THR A 42 3.26 4.87 26.54
C THR A 42 4.02 3.54 26.59
N TRP A 43 3.85 2.68 25.59
CA TRP A 43 4.49 1.37 25.59
C TRP A 43 5.98 1.50 25.25
N THR A 44 6.81 0.78 26.01
CA THR A 44 8.24 0.65 25.73
C THR A 44 8.49 -0.65 25.00
N ALA A 45 9.34 -0.63 23.96
CA ALA A 45 9.81 -1.84 23.31
C ALA A 45 11.32 -1.80 23.09
N THR A 46 11.93 -2.97 23.10
CA THR A 46 13.32 -3.18 22.72
C THR A 46 13.35 -4.36 21.76
N ASP A 47 14.00 -4.20 20.61
CA ASP A 47 14.11 -5.27 19.65
C ASP A 47 15.24 -6.27 19.98
N ALA A 48 15.38 -7.30 19.16
CA ALA A 48 16.37 -8.35 19.36
C ALA A 48 17.83 -7.86 19.25
N LEU A 49 18.07 -6.66 18.71
CA LEU A 49 19.39 -6.04 18.58
C LEU A 49 19.70 -5.10 19.76
N GLY A 50 18.76 -4.93 20.70
CA GLY A 50 18.90 -4.04 21.84
C GLY A 50 18.54 -2.58 21.55
N ARG A 51 17.91 -2.29 20.40
CA ARG A 51 17.43 -0.93 20.08
C ARG A 51 16.12 -0.68 20.80
N ALA A 52 16.02 0.43 21.53
CA ALA A 52 14.81 0.81 22.24
C ALA A 52 13.99 1.84 21.45
N LEU A 53 12.67 1.82 21.61
CA LEU A 53 11.82 2.91 21.15
C LEU A 53 12.20 4.22 21.86
N PRO A 54 12.22 5.35 21.14
CA PRO A 54 12.54 6.64 21.73
C PRO A 54 11.47 7.08 22.74
N GLY A 55 11.90 7.77 23.78
CA GLY A 55 11.02 8.29 24.82
C GLY A 55 10.40 9.65 24.49
N PHE A 56 9.54 10.14 25.39
CA PHE A 56 8.97 11.48 25.29
C PHE A 56 10.03 12.59 25.26
N ASP A 57 11.14 12.42 25.98
CA ASP A 57 12.24 13.39 25.99
C ASP A 57 12.93 13.52 24.61
N GLU A 58 12.85 12.49 23.78
CA GLU A 58 13.41 12.46 22.43
C GLU A 58 12.40 12.91 21.37
N CYS A 59 11.14 12.45 21.46
CA CYS A 59 10.13 12.69 20.42
C CYS A 59 9.21 13.90 20.70
N GLY A 60 9.05 14.29 21.95
CA GLY A 60 8.02 15.23 22.38
C GLY A 60 6.59 14.69 22.19
N PRO A 61 5.57 15.57 22.23
CA PRO A 61 4.19 15.18 22.03
C PRO A 61 3.89 14.83 20.57
N ARG A 62 2.87 14.01 20.34
CA ARG A 62 2.38 13.68 18.98
C ARG A 62 2.05 14.97 18.19
N LYS A 63 2.69 15.11 17.02
CA LYS A 63 2.41 16.21 16.08
C LYS A 63 1.10 15.93 15.35
N GLY A 64 0.09 16.79 15.52
CA GLY A 64 -1.22 16.62 14.87
C GLY A 64 -1.25 16.95 13.36
N ASN A 65 -0.16 17.48 12.82
CA ASN A 65 0.03 17.85 11.42
C ASN A 65 1.04 16.95 10.69
N ARG A 66 1.23 15.73 11.19
CA ARG A 66 2.05 14.68 10.59
C ARG A 66 1.17 13.45 10.41
N VAL A 67 1.29 12.81 9.25
CA VAL A 67 0.49 11.63 8.88
C VAL A 67 1.40 10.49 8.49
N VAL A 68 1.08 9.28 8.96
CA VAL A 68 1.74 8.04 8.57
C VAL A 68 0.74 7.14 7.85
N GLY A 69 0.95 6.94 6.55
CA GLY A 69 0.24 5.96 5.74
C GLY A 69 0.99 4.63 5.66
N MET A 70 0.25 3.53 5.61
CA MET A 70 0.81 2.19 5.47
C MET A 70 0.28 1.51 4.21
N PHE A 71 1.18 1.01 3.36
CA PHE A 71 0.78 0.26 2.17
C PHE A 71 0.26 -1.12 2.58
N TYR A 72 -0.95 -1.47 2.11
CA TYR A 72 -1.70 -2.64 2.57
C TYR A 72 -2.24 -3.47 1.41
N PHE A 73 -1.81 -4.72 1.37
CA PHE A 73 -2.06 -5.66 0.29
C PHE A 73 -3.33 -6.46 0.56
N VAL A 74 -4.18 -6.55 -0.46
CA VAL A 74 -5.53 -7.17 -0.38
C VAL A 74 -5.63 -8.45 -1.21
N THR A 75 -4.50 -9.06 -1.55
CA THR A 75 -4.41 -10.16 -2.54
C THR A 75 -4.47 -11.55 -1.92
N HIS A 76 -4.35 -11.68 -0.59
CA HIS A 76 -4.39 -12.95 0.15
C HIS A 76 -5.81 -13.54 0.22
N ASN A 77 -6.33 -14.02 -0.91
CA ASN A 77 -7.76 -14.37 -1.04
C ASN A 77 -8.02 -15.84 -1.38
N ASN A 78 -6.97 -16.66 -1.46
CA ASN A 78 -7.10 -17.99 -2.04
C ASN A 78 -7.52 -19.04 -0.98
N ASN A 79 -8.82 -19.11 -0.71
CA ASN A 79 -9.49 -20.05 0.21
C ASN A 79 -9.49 -21.51 -0.28
N GLY A 80 -8.39 -22.04 -0.84
CA GLY A 80 -8.37 -23.43 -1.29
C GLY A 80 -7.46 -23.80 -2.46
N ALA A 81 -6.27 -23.21 -2.56
CA ALA A 81 -5.24 -23.85 -3.38
C ALA A 81 -4.97 -25.26 -2.82
N LYS A 82 -5.38 -26.31 -3.53
CA LYS A 82 -5.28 -27.72 -3.08
C LYS A 82 -3.86 -28.19 -2.77
N GLN A 83 -2.84 -27.37 -3.04
CA GLN A 83 -1.43 -27.73 -2.92
C GLN A 83 -0.58 -26.70 -2.14
N GLY A 84 -1.16 -25.59 -1.66
CA GLY A 84 -0.46 -24.58 -0.87
C GLY A 84 -0.78 -24.67 0.64
N PRO A 85 -0.21 -23.80 1.48
CA PRO A 85 0.68 -22.68 1.12
C PRO A 85 2.08 -23.16 0.73
N PHE A 86 2.64 -22.55 -0.31
CA PHE A 86 4.05 -22.74 -0.66
C PHE A 86 4.87 -21.67 0.02
N ASP A 87 5.92 -22.07 0.73
CA ASP A 87 6.75 -21.16 1.51
C ASP A 87 8.20 -21.32 1.06
N VAL A 88 8.78 -20.26 0.50
CA VAL A 88 10.14 -20.27 -0.07
C VAL A 88 11.16 -20.65 0.99
N THR A 89 11.02 -20.09 2.20
CA THR A 89 11.88 -20.37 3.35
C THR A 89 11.84 -21.86 3.72
N LYS A 90 10.65 -22.45 3.84
CA LYS A 90 10.49 -23.88 4.19
C LYS A 90 10.92 -24.81 3.07
N ILE A 91 10.64 -24.45 1.80
CA ILE A 91 11.01 -25.26 0.63
C ILE A 91 12.53 -25.35 0.49
N LEU A 92 13.22 -24.21 0.60
CA LEU A 92 14.68 -24.17 0.55
C LEU A 92 15.30 -24.89 1.76
N ALA A 93 14.74 -24.75 2.96
CA ALA A 93 15.24 -25.47 4.13
C ALA A 93 15.10 -27.00 4.00
N ALA A 94 14.12 -27.49 3.25
CA ALA A 94 13.85 -28.92 3.08
C ALA A 94 14.79 -29.60 2.07
N ASP A 95 14.96 -29.01 0.88
CA ASP A 95 15.88 -29.51 -0.15
C ASP A 95 16.33 -28.33 -1.01
N PRO A 96 17.46 -27.70 -0.67
CA PRO A 96 17.89 -26.52 -1.39
C PRO A 96 18.63 -26.85 -2.71
N GLU A 97 19.00 -28.12 -2.96
CA GLU A 97 19.55 -28.54 -4.26
C GLU A 97 18.44 -28.84 -5.27
N HIS A 98 17.34 -29.45 -4.82
CA HIS A 98 16.23 -29.85 -5.69
C HIS A 98 14.86 -29.41 -5.13
N PRO A 99 14.67 -28.10 -4.91
CA PRO A 99 13.49 -27.56 -4.25
C PRO A 99 12.19 -27.95 -4.94
N LYS A 100 11.22 -28.41 -4.15
CA LYS A 100 9.88 -28.78 -4.62
C LYS A 100 8.98 -27.54 -4.59
N TRP A 101 9.14 -26.68 -5.60
CA TRP A 101 8.40 -25.42 -5.67
C TRP A 101 6.88 -25.57 -5.77
N GLY A 102 6.36 -26.65 -6.34
CA GLY A 102 4.92 -26.77 -6.61
C GLY A 102 4.45 -25.78 -7.68
N GLY A 103 3.16 -25.40 -7.67
CA GLY A 103 2.55 -24.64 -8.77
C GLY A 103 1.49 -23.61 -8.36
N GLY A 104 1.54 -23.11 -7.12
CA GLY A 104 0.63 -22.07 -6.63
C GLY A 104 1.37 -20.79 -6.25
N THR A 105 0.69 -19.92 -5.48
CA THR A 105 1.27 -18.70 -4.92
C THR A 105 2.24 -19.05 -3.80
N HIS A 106 3.40 -18.39 -3.78
CA HIS A 106 4.42 -18.57 -2.75
C HIS A 106 4.42 -17.44 -1.75
N TYR A 107 4.78 -17.78 -0.52
CA TYR A 107 5.10 -16.87 0.55
C TYR A 107 6.63 -16.80 0.65
N TRP A 108 7.22 -15.60 0.75
CA TRP A 108 8.67 -15.51 0.98
C TRP A 108 9.09 -16.09 2.34
N GLY A 109 8.17 -16.09 3.30
CA GLY A 109 8.29 -16.75 4.59
C GLY A 109 6.94 -16.74 5.30
N GLU A 110 6.85 -17.48 6.39
CA GLU A 110 5.61 -17.61 7.17
C GLU A 110 5.29 -16.28 7.89
N PRO A 111 4.09 -15.70 7.66
CA PRO A 111 3.62 -14.57 8.45
C PRO A 111 3.47 -14.97 9.92
N GLU A 112 3.66 -14.03 10.85
CA GLU A 112 3.50 -14.31 12.30
C GLU A 112 2.10 -14.85 12.66
N ALA A 113 1.06 -14.36 11.99
CA ALA A 113 -0.31 -14.82 12.15
C ALA A 113 -0.64 -16.08 11.32
N GLY A 114 0.36 -16.74 10.74
CA GLY A 114 0.20 -17.85 9.79
C GLY A 114 -0.27 -17.41 8.40
N TYR A 115 -0.55 -18.39 7.53
CA TYR A 115 -0.98 -18.15 6.14
C TYR A 115 -2.45 -17.73 6.04
N TYR A 116 -2.74 -16.53 6.56
CA TYR A 116 -4.10 -16.00 6.66
C TYR A 116 -4.66 -15.54 5.31
N ILE A 117 -5.97 -15.30 5.30
CA ILE A 117 -6.72 -14.72 4.19
C ILE A 117 -7.31 -13.36 4.59
N MET A 118 -7.57 -12.48 3.62
CA MET A 118 -8.08 -11.14 3.90
C MET A 118 -9.51 -11.11 4.43
N LYS A 119 -10.28 -12.16 4.15
CA LYS A 119 -11.68 -12.31 4.60
C LYS A 119 -11.78 -13.06 5.93
N ASP A 120 -10.83 -12.81 6.82
CA ASP A 120 -10.85 -13.23 8.21
C ASP A 120 -10.98 -12.00 9.11
N GLU A 121 -12.09 -11.90 9.84
CA GLU A 121 -12.35 -10.76 10.72
C GLU A 121 -11.32 -10.64 11.84
N TRP A 122 -10.83 -11.77 12.39
CA TRP A 122 -9.83 -11.74 13.44
C TRP A 122 -8.54 -11.09 12.96
N ILE A 123 -8.13 -11.38 11.72
CA ILE A 123 -6.95 -10.80 11.09
C ILE A 123 -7.12 -9.30 10.86
N ILE A 124 -8.25 -8.88 10.28
CA ILE A 124 -8.49 -7.45 10.03
C ILE A 124 -8.52 -6.65 11.33
N ARG A 125 -9.14 -7.20 12.39
CA ARG A 125 -9.12 -6.59 13.72
C ARG A 125 -7.71 -6.51 14.31
N ARG A 126 -6.94 -7.61 14.21
CA ARG A 126 -5.56 -7.67 14.70
C ARG A 126 -4.68 -6.63 14.02
N HIS A 127 -4.74 -6.55 12.68
CA HIS A 127 -3.98 -5.57 11.92
C HIS A 127 -4.38 -4.14 12.27
N ALA A 128 -5.68 -3.84 12.35
CA ALA A 128 -6.15 -2.50 12.72
C ALA A 128 -5.60 -2.05 14.08
N ARG A 129 -5.62 -2.94 15.09
CA ARG A 129 -5.04 -2.67 16.41
C ARG A 129 -3.54 -2.43 16.33
N GLN A 130 -2.79 -3.34 15.71
CA GLN A 130 -1.34 -3.20 15.58
C GLN A 130 -0.93 -1.91 14.85
N LEU A 131 -1.64 -1.55 13.79
CA LEU A 131 -1.41 -0.33 13.02
C LEU A 131 -1.73 0.92 13.85
N CYS A 132 -2.87 0.95 14.54
CA CYS A 132 -3.21 2.07 15.44
C CYS A 132 -2.22 2.18 16.61
N ASP A 133 -1.82 1.06 17.20
CA ASP A 133 -0.85 1.03 18.30
C ASP A 133 0.50 1.58 17.85
N ALA A 134 0.90 1.32 16.60
CA ALA A 134 2.10 1.87 15.95
C ALA A 134 1.95 3.32 15.46
N GLY A 135 0.78 3.95 15.65
CA GLY A 135 0.53 5.34 15.24
C GLY A 135 0.22 5.54 13.75
N VAL A 136 -0.12 4.49 13.02
CA VAL A 136 -0.54 4.58 11.61
C VAL A 136 -1.93 5.18 11.50
N ASP A 137 -2.07 6.24 10.69
CA ASP A 137 -3.32 7.00 10.52
C ASP A 137 -4.24 6.39 9.45
N LEU A 138 -3.64 5.79 8.41
CA LEU A 138 -4.37 5.21 7.29
C LEU A 138 -3.68 3.97 6.72
N ILE A 139 -4.50 3.08 6.17
CA ILE A 139 -4.05 2.08 5.21
C ILE A 139 -4.33 2.56 3.78
N VAL A 140 -3.38 2.32 2.89
CA VAL A 140 -3.54 2.54 1.45
C VAL A 140 -3.69 1.17 0.81
N LEU A 141 -4.86 0.87 0.27
CA LEU A 141 -5.13 -0.42 -0.34
C LEU A 141 -4.47 -0.53 -1.71
N ASP A 142 -3.77 -1.65 -1.95
CA ASP A 142 -3.23 -1.96 -3.27
C ASP A 142 -4.33 -2.32 -4.27
N ASN A 143 -4.59 -1.41 -5.21
CA ASN A 143 -5.49 -1.60 -6.34
C ASN A 143 -4.77 -1.31 -7.67
N THR A 144 -3.45 -1.52 -7.74
CA THR A 144 -2.61 -1.22 -8.92
C THR A 144 -2.76 -2.23 -10.08
N ASN A 145 -3.45 -3.34 -9.84
CA ASN A 145 -3.50 -4.49 -10.74
C ASN A 145 -4.80 -4.58 -11.57
N ASP A 146 -5.42 -3.44 -11.92
CA ASP A 146 -6.70 -3.35 -12.65
C ASP A 146 -7.87 -4.10 -11.99
N HIS A 147 -7.72 -4.38 -10.70
CA HIS A 147 -8.69 -5.07 -9.85
C HIS A 147 -8.74 -4.37 -8.49
N ILE A 148 -9.96 -4.04 -8.05
CA ILE A 148 -10.19 -3.30 -6.80
C ILE A 148 -10.46 -4.19 -5.59
N TYR A 149 -10.48 -5.51 -5.77
CA TYR A 149 -10.90 -6.51 -4.77
C TYR A 149 -12.14 -6.07 -3.97
N GLU A 150 -13.23 -5.73 -4.68
CA GLU A 150 -14.41 -5.05 -4.11
C GLU A 150 -14.95 -5.76 -2.85
N ASP A 151 -15.02 -7.09 -2.86
CA ASP A 151 -15.52 -7.86 -1.73
C ASP A 151 -14.58 -7.82 -0.52
N VAL A 152 -13.26 -7.74 -0.74
CA VAL A 152 -12.25 -7.56 0.32
C VAL A 152 -12.27 -6.13 0.85
N PHE A 153 -12.37 -5.12 -0.03
CA PHE A 153 -12.53 -3.72 0.36
C PHE A 153 -13.73 -3.56 1.30
N CYS A 154 -14.90 -4.03 0.86
CA CYS A 154 -16.13 -3.93 1.64
C CYS A 154 -16.02 -4.72 2.95
N PHE A 155 -15.39 -5.90 2.94
CA PHE A 155 -15.17 -6.69 4.16
C PHE A 155 -14.31 -5.93 5.19
N ILE A 156 -13.18 -5.35 4.78
CA ILE A 156 -12.32 -4.54 5.65
C ILE A 156 -13.11 -3.36 6.21
N ALA A 157 -13.84 -2.64 5.35
CA ALA A 157 -14.61 -1.47 5.72
C ALA A 157 -15.75 -1.81 6.71
N ASP A 158 -16.44 -2.93 6.51
CA ASP A 158 -17.48 -3.40 7.43
C ASP A 158 -16.90 -3.81 8.79
N VAL A 159 -15.74 -4.48 8.82
CA VAL A 159 -15.04 -4.81 10.07
C VAL A 159 -14.62 -3.52 10.78
N PHE A 160 -14.07 -2.54 10.07
CA PHE A 160 -13.65 -1.27 10.67
C PHE A 160 -14.83 -0.50 11.27
N ARG A 161 -15.99 -0.48 10.60
CA ARG A 161 -17.22 0.10 11.16
C ARG A 161 -17.69 -0.62 12.42
N ARG A 162 -17.62 -1.97 12.46
CA ARG A 162 -17.93 -2.74 13.67
C ARG A 162 -16.98 -2.39 14.82
N MET A 163 -15.67 -2.39 14.56
CA MET A 163 -14.66 -1.98 15.54
C MET A 163 -14.93 -0.59 16.11
N ARG A 164 -15.18 0.41 15.24
CA ARG A 164 -15.49 1.77 15.70
C ARG A 164 -16.80 1.84 16.50
N ALA A 165 -17.83 1.08 16.11
CA ALA A 165 -19.08 1.00 16.87
C ALA A 165 -18.90 0.34 18.25
N GLU A 166 -17.91 -0.53 18.40
CA GLU A 166 -17.49 -1.15 19.67
C GLU A 166 -16.52 -0.28 20.48
N GLY A 167 -16.17 0.91 19.98
CA GLY A 167 -15.26 1.84 20.65
C GLY A 167 -13.77 1.53 20.43
N GLU A 168 -13.43 0.75 19.41
CA GLU A 168 -12.05 0.49 19.01
C GLU A 168 -11.59 1.46 17.90
N PRO A 169 -10.34 1.95 17.93
CA PRO A 169 -9.81 2.75 16.84
C PRO A 169 -9.53 1.89 15.61
N THR A 170 -9.59 2.50 14.43
CA THR A 170 -9.13 1.90 13.18
C THR A 170 -8.44 2.95 12.32
N PRO A 171 -7.48 2.56 11.47
CA PRO A 171 -6.97 3.46 10.44
C PRO A 171 -8.10 3.93 9.52
N GLN A 172 -7.90 5.06 8.85
CA GLN A 172 -8.69 5.45 7.69
C GLN A 172 -8.24 4.69 6.43
N ILE A 173 -8.96 4.85 5.32
CA ILE A 173 -8.71 4.12 4.07
C ILE A 173 -8.46 5.13 2.93
N ALA A 174 -7.37 4.90 2.20
CA ALA A 174 -7.13 5.45 0.87
C ALA A 174 -6.79 4.30 -0.10
N CYS A 175 -6.61 4.62 -1.38
CA CYS A 175 -6.26 3.63 -2.41
C CYS A 175 -5.06 4.10 -3.23
N LEU A 176 -4.20 3.15 -3.61
CA LEU A 176 -3.24 3.29 -4.70
C LEU A 176 -3.74 2.45 -5.87
N ALA A 177 -4.09 3.09 -6.98
CA ALA A 177 -4.85 2.45 -8.05
C ALA A 177 -4.25 2.68 -9.45
N SER A 178 -4.43 1.70 -10.33
CA SER A 178 -4.26 1.88 -11.79
C SER A 178 -5.46 2.63 -12.38
N GLN A 179 -5.36 3.05 -13.64
CA GLN A 179 -6.40 3.80 -14.35
C GLN A 179 -7.76 3.08 -14.29
N LYS A 180 -7.78 1.80 -14.65
CA LYS A 180 -9.01 1.00 -14.62
C LYS A 180 -9.53 0.81 -13.19
N SER A 181 -8.64 0.64 -12.21
CA SER A 181 -9.04 0.55 -10.82
C SER A 181 -9.63 1.86 -10.29
N VAL A 182 -9.12 3.02 -10.68
CA VAL A 182 -9.72 4.33 -10.34
C VAL A 182 -11.15 4.42 -10.86
N GLU A 183 -11.39 4.03 -12.12
CA GLU A 183 -12.72 4.03 -12.72
C GLU A 183 -13.68 3.08 -11.99
N LEU A 184 -13.21 1.89 -11.62
CA LEU A 184 -13.99 0.91 -10.86
C LEU A 184 -14.29 1.39 -9.44
N LEU A 185 -13.30 1.94 -8.73
CA LEU A 185 -13.47 2.54 -7.41
C LEU A 185 -14.48 3.68 -7.47
N TRP A 186 -14.43 4.51 -8.50
CA TRP A 186 -15.39 5.58 -8.73
C TRP A 186 -16.82 5.04 -8.92
N ASP A 187 -17.03 4.11 -9.86
CA ASP A 187 -18.36 3.53 -10.16
C ASP A 187 -18.95 2.78 -8.96
N LYS A 188 -18.13 1.99 -8.26
CA LYS A 188 -18.60 1.05 -7.23
C LYS A 188 -18.67 1.64 -5.84
N ILE A 189 -17.73 2.50 -5.46
CA ILE A 189 -17.56 2.93 -4.07
C ILE A 189 -17.79 4.44 -3.92
N TYR A 190 -16.95 5.27 -4.54
CA TYR A 190 -16.86 6.69 -4.20
C TYR A 190 -18.04 7.51 -4.70
N SER A 191 -18.48 7.33 -5.96
CA SER A 191 -19.63 8.07 -6.51
C SER A 191 -20.95 7.73 -5.80
N ARG A 192 -21.00 6.59 -5.12
CA ARG A 192 -22.15 6.09 -4.36
C ARG A 192 -22.12 6.50 -2.88
N GLY A 193 -21.03 7.13 -2.42
CA GLY A 193 -20.88 7.50 -1.00
C GLY A 193 -20.62 6.32 -0.06
N LEU A 194 -20.24 5.14 -0.58
CA LEU A 194 -20.03 3.97 0.25
C LEU A 194 -18.80 4.15 1.13
N TYR A 195 -18.96 3.94 2.44
CA TYR A 195 -17.90 4.04 3.45
C TYR A 195 -17.26 5.44 3.59
N ALA A 196 -18.02 6.50 3.31
CA ALA A 196 -17.53 7.88 3.38
C ALA A 196 -16.96 8.34 4.73
N ASP A 197 -17.34 7.67 5.83
CA ASP A 197 -16.83 7.83 7.20
C ASP A 197 -15.44 7.19 7.41
N LEU A 198 -15.02 6.29 6.52
CA LEU A 198 -13.72 5.62 6.58
C LEU A 198 -12.68 6.24 5.65
N TRP A 199 -13.09 7.05 4.66
CA TRP A 199 -12.15 7.65 3.71
C TRP A 199 -11.17 8.59 4.40
N PHE A 200 -9.89 8.40 4.15
CA PHE A 200 -8.87 9.36 4.53
C PHE A 200 -8.99 10.60 3.65
N ARG A 201 -9.01 11.79 4.26
CA ARG A 201 -9.14 13.06 3.55
C ARG A 201 -7.83 13.85 3.64
N TRP A 202 -7.24 14.13 2.49
CA TRP A 202 -6.07 14.99 2.36
C TRP A 202 -6.47 16.34 1.76
N LYS A 203 -6.09 17.43 2.44
CA LYS A 203 -6.41 18.81 2.01
C LYS A 203 -7.92 19.01 1.68
N GLY A 204 -8.78 18.39 2.49
CA GLY A 204 -10.25 18.53 2.43
C GLY A 204 -10.99 17.52 1.54
N LYS A 205 -10.30 16.76 0.70
CA LYS A 205 -10.90 15.77 -0.22
C LYS A 205 -10.37 14.36 0.05
N PRO A 206 -11.09 13.28 -0.30
CA PRO A 206 -10.54 11.93 -0.23
C PRO A 206 -9.22 11.83 -0.99
N LEU A 207 -8.23 11.15 -0.40
CA LEU A 207 -6.93 10.92 -1.03
C LEU A 207 -7.03 9.75 -2.02
N LEU A 208 -6.45 9.94 -3.21
CA LEU A 208 -6.24 8.88 -4.19
C LEU A 208 -4.80 8.94 -4.70
N LEU A 209 -4.06 7.85 -4.52
CA LEU A 209 -2.79 7.68 -5.18
C LEU A 209 -3.03 6.98 -6.52
N PHE A 210 -2.44 7.48 -7.60
CA PHE A 210 -2.61 6.93 -8.94
C PHE A 210 -1.25 6.63 -9.57
N GLY A 211 -1.06 5.40 -10.03
CA GLY A 211 0.07 5.06 -10.87
C GLY A 211 -0.07 3.68 -11.50
N GLN A 212 0.64 3.49 -12.61
CA GLN A 212 0.67 2.24 -13.35
C GLN A 212 1.91 2.16 -14.22
N HIS A 213 2.51 0.98 -14.35
CA HIS A 213 3.48 0.74 -15.40
C HIS A 213 2.76 0.35 -16.71
N VAL A 214 3.41 0.60 -17.84
CA VAL A 214 2.92 0.17 -19.16
C VAL A 214 3.07 -1.34 -19.27
N THR A 215 1.96 -2.06 -19.16
CA THR A 215 1.87 -3.49 -19.47
C THR A 215 0.63 -3.78 -20.31
N GLY A 216 0.81 -4.57 -21.37
CA GLY A 216 -0.26 -4.90 -22.31
C GLY A 216 -0.88 -3.64 -22.91
N ASN A 217 -2.16 -3.41 -22.61
CA ASN A 217 -2.96 -2.31 -23.17
C ASN A 217 -3.01 -1.05 -22.29
N ARG A 218 -2.17 -0.95 -21.25
CA ARG A 218 -2.14 0.21 -20.35
C ARG A 218 -1.42 1.39 -21.00
N GLN A 219 -1.92 2.60 -20.73
CA GLN A 219 -1.27 3.86 -21.09
C GLN A 219 -0.11 4.18 -20.13
N GLN A 220 0.81 5.06 -20.53
CA GLN A 220 1.78 5.62 -19.58
C GLN A 220 1.06 6.46 -18.53
N VAL A 221 1.57 6.50 -17.29
CA VAL A 221 0.98 7.28 -16.19
C VAL A 221 0.69 8.72 -16.62
N ASN A 222 1.68 9.37 -17.23
CA ASN A 222 1.63 10.77 -17.63
C ASN A 222 0.62 11.04 -18.77
N ASP A 223 0.12 9.99 -19.45
CA ASP A 223 -0.86 10.08 -20.52
C ASP A 223 -2.29 9.85 -20.03
N VAL A 224 -2.49 9.37 -18.80
CA VAL A 224 -3.83 9.10 -18.25
C VAL A 224 -4.51 10.41 -17.84
N ARG A 225 -5.78 10.56 -18.23
CA ARG A 225 -6.63 11.69 -17.84
C ARG A 225 -7.95 11.16 -17.31
N PHE A 226 -8.33 11.60 -16.10
CA PHE A 226 -9.60 11.23 -15.49
C PHE A 226 -10.70 12.25 -15.79
N PRO A 227 -11.98 11.84 -15.82
CA PRO A 227 -13.11 12.76 -15.89
C PRO A 227 -13.11 13.80 -14.76
N LYS A 228 -13.61 15.02 -15.04
CA LYS A 228 -13.69 16.13 -14.06
C LYS A 228 -14.36 15.72 -12.75
N ALA A 229 -15.37 14.86 -12.82
CA ALA A 229 -16.07 14.36 -11.62
C ALA A 229 -15.13 13.64 -10.65
N ILE A 230 -14.13 12.91 -11.16
CA ILE A 230 -13.10 12.23 -10.35
C ILE A 230 -12.08 13.27 -9.84
N THR A 231 -11.52 14.10 -10.73
CA THR A 231 -10.47 15.05 -10.37
C THR A 231 -10.94 16.16 -9.42
N ASP A 232 -12.21 16.55 -9.48
CA ASP A 232 -12.81 17.49 -8.53
C ASP A 232 -13.03 16.86 -7.16
N PHE A 233 -13.33 15.56 -7.14
CA PHE A 233 -13.71 14.84 -5.93
C PHE A 233 -12.50 14.47 -5.08
N PHE A 234 -11.41 14.01 -5.69
CA PHE A 234 -10.20 13.56 -4.99
C PHE A 234 -9.14 14.66 -4.87
N THR A 235 -8.31 14.54 -3.84
CA THR A 235 -6.92 15.02 -3.91
C THR A 235 -6.11 13.87 -4.49
N ILE A 236 -5.62 14.06 -5.72
CA ILE A 236 -4.87 13.03 -6.45
C ILE A 236 -3.38 13.29 -6.30
N ARG A 237 -2.60 12.22 -6.10
CA ARG A 237 -1.14 12.24 -6.17
C ARG A 237 -0.67 11.15 -7.12
N GLN A 238 0.30 11.48 -7.97
CA GLN A 238 0.90 10.51 -8.87
C GLN A 238 1.86 9.62 -8.08
N SER A 239 1.69 8.30 -8.14
CA SER A 239 2.36 7.34 -7.26
C SER A 239 2.70 6.05 -7.99
N TRP A 240 3.95 5.92 -8.38
CA TRP A 240 4.62 4.73 -8.86
C TRP A 240 6.03 4.56 -8.23
N ALA A 241 6.82 3.58 -8.65
CA ALA A 241 8.15 3.36 -8.07
C ALA A 241 9.18 4.37 -8.60
N TRP A 242 10.09 4.82 -7.73
CA TRP A 242 11.36 5.50 -8.04
C TRP A 242 11.29 6.82 -8.77
N THR A 243 11.69 7.91 -8.11
CA THR A 243 11.74 9.26 -8.70
C THR A 243 12.80 9.42 -9.78
N THR A 244 13.75 8.49 -9.88
CA THR A 244 14.77 8.47 -10.93
C THR A 244 14.24 8.09 -12.30
N LEU A 245 12.98 7.64 -12.40
CA LEU A 245 12.39 7.15 -13.64
C LEU A 245 11.48 8.18 -14.31
N ARG A 246 11.34 8.06 -15.64
CA ARG A 246 10.75 9.05 -16.55
C ARG A 246 9.28 9.44 -16.30
N TRP A 247 8.60 8.76 -15.38
CA TRP A 247 7.25 9.13 -14.97
C TRP A 247 7.25 10.10 -13.80
N TYR A 248 8.41 10.60 -13.36
CA TYR A 248 8.52 11.69 -12.40
C TYR A 248 9.29 12.85 -13.01
N ASP A 249 8.86 14.06 -12.68
CA ASP A 249 9.46 15.31 -13.10
C ASP A 249 10.19 15.96 -11.91
N ASP A 250 9.61 16.98 -11.28
CA ASP A 250 10.25 17.80 -10.25
C ASP A 250 9.72 17.57 -8.83
N GLY A 251 8.85 16.57 -8.62
CA GLY A 251 8.27 16.25 -7.32
C GLY A 251 6.90 16.88 -7.05
N HIS A 252 6.35 17.70 -7.97
CA HIS A 252 5.04 18.35 -7.77
C HIS A 252 3.87 17.36 -7.85
N ASP A 253 3.15 17.15 -6.74
CA ASP A 253 2.07 16.17 -6.57
C ASP A 253 2.50 14.71 -6.82
N GLU A 254 3.81 14.44 -6.72
CA GLU A 254 4.43 13.15 -7.00
C GLU A 254 4.83 12.43 -5.71
N TRP A 255 4.11 11.37 -5.40
CA TRP A 255 4.20 10.60 -4.17
C TRP A 255 4.58 9.14 -4.48
N PRO A 256 5.84 8.84 -4.79
CA PRO A 256 6.28 7.48 -5.06
C PRO A 256 6.01 6.54 -3.90
N TRP A 257 5.44 5.36 -4.16
CA TRP A 257 5.19 4.37 -3.10
C TRP A 257 6.49 3.71 -2.58
N VAL A 258 7.58 3.80 -3.36
CA VAL A 258 8.93 3.38 -2.98
C VAL A 258 9.93 4.27 -3.70
N ASP A 259 11.03 4.61 -3.03
CA ASP A 259 12.16 5.30 -3.65
C ASP A 259 13.49 4.86 -3.03
N HIS A 260 14.57 5.06 -3.77
CA HIS A 260 15.93 4.76 -3.31
C HIS A 260 16.33 5.70 -2.16
N TYR A 261 17.19 5.23 -1.25
CA TYR A 261 17.84 6.14 -0.30
C TYR A 261 18.95 6.96 -1.00
N PRO A 262 19.08 8.28 -0.72
CA PRO A 262 18.10 9.12 -0.02
C PRO A 262 16.88 9.41 -0.90
N GLN A 263 15.67 9.34 -0.31
CA GLN A 263 14.43 9.51 -1.09
C GLN A 263 14.24 10.96 -1.52
N SER A 264 13.63 11.12 -2.68
CA SER A 264 13.12 12.42 -3.13
C SER A 264 11.86 12.82 -2.36
N VAL A 265 11.69 14.12 -2.20
CA VAL A 265 10.57 14.72 -1.48
C VAL A 265 9.49 15.14 -2.47
N GLY A 266 8.25 14.73 -2.21
CA GLY A 266 7.07 15.24 -2.91
C GLY A 266 6.58 16.56 -2.32
N TRP A 267 6.08 17.46 -3.16
CA TRP A 267 5.58 18.78 -2.75
C TRP A 267 4.34 19.19 -3.55
N SER A 268 3.56 20.14 -3.05
CA SER A 268 2.40 20.70 -3.79
C SER A 268 2.33 22.22 -3.72
N GLU A 269 2.54 22.80 -2.54
CA GLU A 269 2.43 24.25 -2.36
C GLU A 269 3.70 24.98 -2.81
N SER A 270 4.87 24.43 -2.48
CA SER A 270 6.18 24.95 -2.84
C SER A 270 7.24 23.85 -2.73
N PRO A 271 8.27 23.82 -3.59
CA PRO A 271 9.40 22.90 -3.47
C PRO A 271 10.14 22.98 -2.12
N ASP A 272 10.06 24.13 -1.43
CA ASP A 272 10.70 24.35 -0.12
C ASP A 272 9.92 23.73 1.06
N ARG A 273 8.74 23.16 0.81
CA ARG A 273 7.86 22.58 1.83
C ARG A 273 7.62 21.12 1.52
N ALA A 274 8.32 20.25 2.25
CA ALA A 274 8.16 18.81 2.16
C ALA A 274 6.73 18.38 2.51
N GLU A 275 5.96 17.96 1.52
CA GLU A 275 4.64 17.39 1.75
C GLU A 275 4.77 15.89 2.05
N TYR A 276 5.67 15.19 1.34
CA TYR A 276 5.67 13.74 1.27
C TYR A 276 7.07 13.12 1.18
N VAL A 277 7.25 11.95 1.80
CA VAL A 277 8.37 11.04 1.53
C VAL A 277 7.92 9.56 1.67
N PRO A 278 8.38 8.64 0.81
CA PRO A 278 8.21 7.22 1.07
C PRO A 278 9.24 6.71 2.08
N VAL A 279 8.89 5.62 2.76
CA VAL A 279 9.81 4.84 3.58
C VAL A 279 9.63 3.37 3.24
N ALA A 280 10.70 2.73 2.80
CA ALA A 280 10.66 1.34 2.36
C ALA A 280 11.47 0.42 3.29
N VAL A 281 10.90 -0.73 3.67
CA VAL A 281 11.64 -1.76 4.42
C VAL A 281 12.66 -2.47 3.53
N ALA A 282 12.31 -2.64 2.26
CA ALA A 282 13.14 -3.08 1.15
C ALA A 282 12.54 -2.53 -0.14
N GLU A 283 13.26 -2.67 -1.24
CA GLU A 283 12.81 -2.15 -2.53
C GLU A 283 12.15 -3.19 -3.44
N HIS A 284 11.60 -2.69 -4.56
CA HIS A 284 11.12 -3.50 -5.67
C HIS A 284 12.26 -4.36 -6.24
N PRO A 285 12.01 -5.63 -6.61
CA PRO A 285 13.05 -6.64 -6.82
C PRO A 285 13.87 -6.32 -8.07
N LEU A 286 13.35 -5.45 -8.93
CA LEU A 286 14.08 -4.92 -10.08
C LEU A 286 15.17 -3.90 -9.70
N SER A 287 15.30 -3.50 -8.43
CA SER A 287 16.43 -2.68 -7.94
C SER A 287 17.62 -3.51 -7.47
N ASN A 288 17.40 -4.80 -7.12
CA ASN A 288 18.35 -5.61 -6.37
C ASN A 288 18.77 -4.99 -5.01
N ILE A 289 17.90 -4.16 -4.41
CA ILE A 289 18.10 -3.55 -3.08
C ILE A 289 17.18 -4.22 -2.07
N GLY A 290 17.77 -4.79 -1.03
CA GLY A 290 17.10 -5.54 0.02
C GLY A 290 17.10 -4.84 1.37
N ARG A 291 16.58 -5.53 2.41
CA ARG A 291 16.54 -5.02 3.80
C ARG A 291 17.94 -4.73 4.38
N SER A 292 18.93 -5.43 3.83
CA SER A 292 20.33 -5.41 4.25
C SER A 292 21.15 -4.31 3.58
N PHE A 293 20.59 -3.61 2.59
CA PHE A 293 21.28 -2.50 1.94
C PHE A 293 21.63 -1.43 2.97
N HIS A 294 22.86 -0.93 2.89
CA HIS A 294 23.38 0.09 3.78
C HIS A 294 24.57 0.80 3.13
N ASP A 295 24.74 2.10 3.38
CA ASP A 295 25.89 2.89 2.94
C ASP A 295 26.14 2.79 1.42
N GLY A 296 25.06 2.72 0.64
CA GLY A 296 25.12 2.65 -0.82
C GLY A 296 25.45 1.25 -1.37
N VAL A 297 25.49 0.22 -0.53
CA VAL A 297 25.92 -1.13 -0.91
C VAL A 297 24.90 -2.18 -0.47
N GLN A 298 24.51 -3.06 -1.40
CA GLN A 298 23.87 -4.32 -1.07
C GLN A 298 24.95 -5.33 -0.66
N PRO A 299 24.91 -5.89 0.56
CA PRO A 299 25.89 -6.89 0.99
C PRO A 299 25.90 -8.12 0.07
N GLU A 300 27.04 -8.80 0.00
CA GLU A 300 27.13 -10.08 -0.69
C GLU A 300 26.13 -11.08 -0.11
N THR A 301 25.52 -11.85 -1.01
CA THR A 301 24.59 -12.91 -0.67
C THR A 301 25.12 -14.26 -1.10
N ASP A 302 24.70 -15.31 -0.40
CA ASP A 302 24.96 -16.68 -0.83
C ASP A 302 24.11 -17.04 -2.08
N ARG A 303 24.21 -18.29 -2.53
CA ARG A 303 23.45 -18.77 -3.70
C ARG A 303 21.93 -18.81 -3.52
N TYR A 304 21.43 -18.61 -2.29
CA TYR A 304 19.99 -18.53 -1.97
C TYR A 304 19.56 -17.08 -1.70
N ASP A 305 20.42 -16.14 -2.06
CA ASP A 305 20.27 -14.73 -1.78
C ASP A 305 20.22 -14.41 -0.27
N VAL A 306 20.90 -15.20 0.58
CA VAL A 306 20.97 -15.02 2.04
C VAL A 306 22.18 -14.18 2.45
N THR A 307 21.96 -13.23 3.37
CA THR A 307 23.02 -12.45 4.04
C THR A 307 22.81 -12.43 5.57
N PRO A 308 23.88 -12.38 6.39
CA PRO A 308 23.79 -12.22 7.84
C PRO A 308 23.21 -10.87 8.32
N ASP A 309 22.92 -9.94 7.40
CA ASP A 309 22.48 -8.59 7.73
C ASP A 309 20.96 -8.37 7.56
N THR A 310 20.21 -9.37 7.07
CA THR A 310 18.78 -9.19 6.75
C THR A 310 17.92 -8.85 7.96
N ASP A 311 18.23 -9.40 9.13
CA ASP A 311 17.49 -9.16 10.38
C ASP A 311 17.86 -7.82 11.04
N LYS A 312 18.86 -7.11 10.52
CA LYS A 312 19.32 -5.83 11.07
C LYS A 312 18.44 -4.64 10.69
N GLY A 313 17.73 -4.74 9.56
CA GLY A 313 16.83 -3.68 9.06
C GLY A 313 17.56 -2.38 8.75
N LEU A 314 18.78 -2.47 8.19
CA LEU A 314 19.65 -1.32 7.94
C LEU A 314 19.04 -0.33 6.95
N TYR A 315 18.46 -0.84 5.86
CA TYR A 315 17.85 0.01 4.84
C TYR A 315 16.67 0.82 5.38
N PHE A 316 15.83 0.17 6.20
CA PHE A 316 14.69 0.82 6.84
C PHE A 316 15.14 1.94 7.80
N ALA A 317 16.26 1.75 8.50
CA ALA A 317 16.83 2.76 9.38
C ALA A 317 17.33 3.99 8.60
N GLU A 318 18.01 3.80 7.46
CA GLU A 318 18.43 4.89 6.58
C GLU A 318 17.22 5.63 5.99
N GLN A 319 16.20 4.89 5.55
CA GLN A 319 14.95 5.45 5.03
C GLN A 319 14.26 6.35 6.07
N TRP A 320 14.14 5.88 7.32
CA TRP A 320 13.59 6.71 8.40
C TRP A 320 14.49 7.88 8.78
N SER A 321 15.82 7.72 8.77
CA SER A 321 16.74 8.82 9.05
C SER A 321 16.52 9.98 8.09
N ARG A 322 16.36 9.68 6.79
CA ARG A 322 16.03 10.69 5.78
C ARG A 322 14.65 11.30 5.99
N ALA A 323 13.63 10.49 6.28
CA ALA A 323 12.29 10.99 6.56
C ALA A 323 12.25 11.95 7.77
N LEU A 324 13.02 11.67 8.81
CA LEU A 324 13.15 12.54 9.98
C LEU A 324 13.94 13.83 9.67
N GLU A 325 14.96 13.75 8.81
CA GLU A 325 15.74 14.90 8.36
C GLU A 325 14.87 15.91 7.58
N VAL A 326 14.03 15.43 6.67
CA VAL A 326 13.19 16.31 5.82
C VAL A 326 11.88 16.75 6.48
N ASP A 327 11.47 16.09 7.57
CA ASP A 327 10.27 16.38 8.38
C ASP A 327 8.99 16.67 7.55
N PRO A 328 8.55 15.73 6.68
CA PRO A 328 7.45 15.94 5.77
C PRO A 328 6.10 15.91 6.50
N GLU A 329 5.06 16.47 5.88
CA GLU A 329 3.69 16.35 6.40
C GLU A 329 3.15 14.92 6.36
N PHE A 330 3.59 14.11 5.39
CA PHE A 330 3.12 12.76 5.13
C PHE A 330 4.30 11.80 4.92
N VAL A 331 4.29 10.66 5.61
CA VAL A 331 5.19 9.53 5.36
C VAL A 331 4.36 8.35 4.86
N PHE A 332 4.78 7.71 3.77
CA PHE A 332 4.14 6.48 3.28
C PHE A 332 5.07 5.28 3.42
N VAL A 333 4.69 4.33 4.27
CA VAL A 333 5.48 3.15 4.60
C VAL A 333 5.10 1.98 3.71
N THR A 334 6.10 1.38 3.07
CA THR A 334 5.96 0.23 2.16
C THR A 334 6.70 -0.98 2.75
N GLY A 335 5.99 -2.02 3.21
CA GLY A 335 4.53 -2.15 3.41
C GLY A 335 4.21 -3.15 4.53
N TRP A 336 2.92 -3.32 4.88
CA TRP A 336 2.51 -4.11 6.06
C TRP A 336 2.50 -5.63 5.84
N ASN A 337 1.92 -6.08 4.72
CA ASN A 337 1.51 -7.48 4.55
C ASN A 337 1.72 -8.03 3.12
N GLU A 338 2.72 -7.56 2.37
CA GLU A 338 3.08 -8.19 1.11
C GLU A 338 3.91 -9.47 1.33
N TRP A 339 3.22 -10.58 1.57
CA TRP A 339 3.87 -11.86 1.80
C TRP A 339 4.16 -12.65 0.53
N THR A 340 3.52 -12.29 -0.57
CA THR A 340 3.57 -13.07 -1.82
C THR A 340 4.91 -12.90 -2.53
N ALA A 341 5.54 -14.02 -2.86
CA ALA A 341 6.68 -14.08 -3.76
C ALA A 341 6.22 -14.58 -5.14
N GLY A 342 6.44 -13.78 -6.17
CA GLY A 342 6.11 -14.16 -7.54
C GLY A 342 7.08 -15.22 -8.06
N GLN A 343 6.55 -16.36 -8.54
CA GLN A 343 7.33 -17.32 -9.32
C GLN A 343 7.37 -16.86 -10.77
N MET A 344 8.57 -16.63 -11.30
CA MET A 344 8.76 -16.45 -12.73
C MET A 344 9.35 -17.73 -13.32
N THR A 345 8.59 -18.38 -14.19
CA THR A 345 9.12 -19.45 -15.03
C THR A 345 9.91 -18.81 -16.15
N ARG A 346 11.17 -19.20 -16.26
CA ARG A 346 12.04 -18.80 -17.37
C ARG A 346 11.38 -19.15 -18.70
N ARG A 347 11.16 -18.17 -19.57
CA ARG A 347 10.54 -18.38 -20.89
C ARG A 347 11.53 -18.41 -22.02
N HIS A 348 12.77 -17.98 -21.78
CA HIS A 348 13.82 -17.89 -22.80
C HIS A 348 15.09 -18.69 -22.42
N GLU A 349 15.71 -19.36 -23.39
CA GLU A 349 16.95 -20.13 -23.18
C GLU A 349 18.17 -19.25 -22.90
N ASP A 350 18.14 -17.98 -23.30
CA ASP A 350 19.11 -16.95 -22.95
C ASP A 350 18.50 -16.04 -21.86
N TYR A 351 19.12 -16.06 -20.67
CA TYR A 351 18.68 -15.26 -19.53
C TYR A 351 18.97 -13.77 -19.74
N ASP A 352 20.10 -13.44 -20.35
CA ASP A 352 20.46 -12.05 -20.59
C ASP A 352 19.47 -11.43 -21.58
N GLU A 353 19.00 -12.22 -22.56
CA GLU A 353 17.93 -11.80 -23.47
C GLU A 353 16.57 -11.64 -22.78
N GLU A 354 16.22 -12.51 -21.84
CA GLU A 354 14.99 -12.36 -21.03
C GLU A 354 15.08 -11.16 -20.08
N MET A 355 16.27 -10.80 -19.61
CA MET A 355 16.46 -9.60 -18.78
C MET A 355 16.50 -8.31 -19.60
N ARG A 356 16.89 -8.36 -20.88
CA ARG A 356 16.86 -7.19 -21.78
C ARG A 356 15.49 -6.55 -21.94
N GLN A 357 14.40 -7.32 -21.80
CA GLN A 357 13.05 -6.73 -21.82
C GLN A 357 12.79 -5.80 -20.61
N TRP A 358 13.63 -5.89 -19.58
CA TRP A 358 13.64 -5.05 -18.39
C TRP A 358 14.78 -4.01 -18.43
N ASP A 359 15.45 -3.77 -19.56
CA ASP A 359 16.58 -2.81 -19.69
C ASP A 359 16.20 -1.37 -19.30
N PHE A 360 14.90 -1.04 -19.30
CA PHE A 360 14.41 0.24 -18.76
C PHE A 360 14.49 0.33 -17.22
N PHE A 361 14.85 -0.77 -16.55
CA PHE A 361 15.28 -0.86 -15.15
C PHE A 361 16.75 -1.33 -15.10
N PRO A 362 17.72 -0.41 -15.26
CA PRO A 362 19.14 -0.76 -15.23
C PRO A 362 19.49 -1.45 -13.90
N GLY A 363 20.09 -2.64 -13.96
CA GLY A 363 20.49 -3.39 -12.76
C GLY A 363 19.45 -4.37 -12.21
N ALA A 364 18.29 -4.51 -12.85
CA ALA A 364 17.29 -5.50 -12.46
C ALA A 364 17.85 -6.93 -12.50
N ASN A 365 17.77 -7.63 -11.37
CA ASN A 365 18.14 -9.02 -11.23
C ASN A 365 16.98 -9.78 -10.57
N CYS A 366 16.56 -10.88 -11.17
CA CYS A 366 15.67 -11.82 -10.48
C CYS A 366 16.48 -12.64 -9.48
N GLY A 367 15.91 -12.91 -8.29
CA GLY A 367 16.56 -13.72 -7.27
C GLY A 367 16.99 -15.09 -7.81
N LYS A 368 18.09 -15.61 -7.27
CA LYS A 368 18.78 -16.85 -7.68
C LYS A 368 18.14 -18.12 -7.13
N GLY A 369 17.06 -18.01 -6.35
CA GLY A 369 16.41 -19.16 -5.72
C GLY A 369 15.80 -20.16 -6.71
N GLY A 370 16.58 -21.18 -7.09
CA GLY A 370 16.14 -22.32 -7.90
C GLY A 370 17.15 -22.70 -8.98
N ASP A 371 17.20 -23.98 -9.33
CA ASP A 371 17.91 -24.41 -10.54
C ASP A 371 17.38 -23.64 -11.77
N GLY A 372 18.18 -23.57 -12.84
CA GLY A 372 18.08 -22.61 -13.96
C GLY A 372 16.78 -22.54 -14.78
N ARG A 373 15.64 -22.98 -14.25
CA ARG A 373 14.28 -22.90 -14.83
C ARG A 373 13.27 -22.11 -13.98
N SER A 374 13.51 -21.88 -12.69
CA SER A 374 12.58 -21.12 -11.81
C SER A 374 13.33 -20.09 -10.98
N LYS A 375 12.92 -18.81 -11.07
CA LYS A 375 13.47 -17.69 -10.29
C LYS A 375 12.35 -16.93 -9.58
N TRP A 376 12.70 -16.23 -8.50
CA TRP A 376 11.76 -15.48 -7.66
C TRP A 376 11.93 -13.97 -7.82
N ALA A 377 10.81 -13.25 -7.89
CA ALA A 377 10.77 -11.80 -7.79
C ALA A 377 9.66 -11.41 -6.81
N ASN A 378 9.98 -10.61 -5.79
CA ASN A 378 8.98 -10.05 -4.86
C ASN A 378 9.09 -8.52 -4.83
N PRO A 379 8.03 -7.74 -5.16
CA PRO A 379 7.93 -6.27 -5.10
C PRO A 379 8.46 -5.58 -3.83
N ILE A 380 8.58 -6.25 -2.68
CA ILE A 380 9.16 -5.66 -1.45
C ILE A 380 10.09 -6.66 -0.71
N SER A 381 10.62 -7.68 -1.41
CA SER A 381 11.68 -8.50 -0.82
C SER A 381 12.71 -8.94 -1.87
N SER A 382 13.60 -8.03 -2.26
CA SER A 382 14.93 -8.52 -2.64
C SER A 382 15.60 -9.03 -1.37
N THR A 383 15.69 -10.37 -1.24
CA THR A 383 16.65 -11.11 -0.40
C THR A 383 16.28 -11.44 1.07
N SER A 384 15.87 -12.72 1.23
CA SER A 384 16.10 -13.71 2.32
C SER A 384 15.75 -13.44 3.79
N THR A 385 14.52 -13.80 4.12
CA THR A 385 14.09 -14.13 5.49
C THR A 385 14.58 -15.52 5.88
N ILE A 386 15.52 -15.70 6.82
CA ILE A 386 15.58 -16.83 7.80
C ILE A 386 16.43 -16.41 9.02
N ARG A 387 15.85 -16.59 10.23
CA ARG A 387 16.39 -16.58 11.62
C ARG A 387 16.42 -15.26 12.41
N SER A 388 15.32 -15.00 13.12
CA SER A 388 15.20 -14.92 14.60
C SER A 388 13.70 -14.67 14.85
N THR A 389 12.94 -15.37 15.69
CA THR A 389 13.11 -15.71 17.10
C THR A 389 12.08 -16.80 17.43
N ALA A 390 12.53 -17.98 17.83
CA ALA A 390 11.74 -18.86 18.68
C ALA A 390 12.61 -19.22 19.88
N ALA A 391 12.04 -19.05 21.06
CA ALA A 391 12.61 -19.29 22.40
C ALA A 391 13.44 -18.13 22.99
N THR A 392 12.73 -17.13 23.51
CA THR A 392 13.00 -16.61 24.87
C THR A 392 11.71 -15.98 25.40
N SER A 393 10.78 -16.82 25.86
CA SER A 393 9.98 -16.47 27.02
C SER A 393 10.01 -17.66 27.98
N SER A 394 10.67 -17.43 29.11
CA SER A 394 10.74 -18.34 30.23
C SER A 394 9.37 -18.43 30.90
N ARG A 395 8.78 -19.62 30.91
CA ARG A 395 8.44 -20.40 32.12
C ARG A 395 8.25 -21.86 31.78
#